data_AF-A0A5N4AII9-F1
#
_entry.id   AF-A0A5N4AII9-F1
#
_cell.length_a   1.000
_cell.length_b   1.000
_cell.length_c   1.000
_cell.angle_alpha   90.00
_cell.angle_beta   90.00
_cell.angle_gamma   90.00
#
_symmetry.space_group_name_H-M   'P 1'
#
loop_
_entity.id
_entity.type
_entity.pdbx_description
1 polymer ?
#
loop_
_entity_poly.entity_id
_entity_poly.type
_entity_poly.pdbx_seq_one_letter_code
_entity_poly.pdbx_strand_id
1 'polypeptide(L)'
;MKSLIVVCALFYICTAFQFHVEFSYIQSWEHTIAPVRDQCLTESRLDRQVLYDALFTMDFPETREFKRFSSCIWSHLGYYNSTTRKINAEKIGQEVKGFTTRIAEDCYNEHKTKRSACKMIFYIIKCGIQKM
;
A
#
# COMPACT_ATOMS: atom_id res chain seq x y z
N MET A 1 32.00 -25.90 -17.02
CA MET A 1 31.82 -24.49 -16.57
C MET A 1 30.76 -23.69 -17.36
N LYS A 2 30.11 -24.22 -18.41
CA LYS A 2 29.04 -23.51 -19.13
C LYS A 2 27.62 -23.86 -18.63
N SER A 3 27.45 -25.06 -18.08
CA SER A 3 26.15 -25.56 -17.61
C SER A 3 25.69 -25.01 -16.25
N LEU A 4 26.57 -24.34 -15.50
CA LEU A 4 26.26 -23.76 -14.18
C LEU A 4 25.61 -22.36 -14.28
N ILE A 5 25.80 -21.65 -15.40
CA ILE A 5 25.26 -20.30 -15.60
C ILE A 5 23.76 -20.34 -15.92
N VAL A 6 23.29 -21.41 -16.57
CA VAL A 6 21.89 -21.58 -16.97
C VAL A 6 20.97 -21.84 -15.77
N VAL A 7 21.46 -22.51 -14.73
CA VAL A 7 20.66 -22.81 -13.53
C VAL A 7 20.42 -21.56 -12.67
N CYS A 8 21.39 -20.64 -12.57
CA CYS A 8 21.22 -19.39 -11.82
C CYS A 8 20.29 -18.38 -12.52
N ALA A 9 20.15 -18.43 -13.85
CA ALA A 9 19.26 -17.55 -14.60
C ALA A 9 17.78 -17.94 -14.47
N LEU A 10 17.48 -19.22 -14.17
CA LEU A 10 16.09 -19.72 -14.05
C LEU A 10 15.45 -19.40 -12.68
N PHE A 11 16.23 -19.13 -11.64
CA PHE A 11 15.70 -18.75 -10.32
C PHE A 11 15.38 -17.26 -10.18
N TYR A 12 15.67 -16.44 -11.19
CA TYR A 12 15.35 -15.00 -11.17
C TYR A 12 13.95 -14.70 -11.71
N ILE A 13 13.23 -15.70 -12.21
CA ILE A 13 11.90 -15.55 -12.78
C ILE A 13 10.86 -15.82 -11.68
N CYS A 14 10.15 -14.76 -11.29
CA CYS A 14 8.82 -14.80 -10.67
C CYS A 14 8.71 -15.11 -9.16
N THR A 15 9.27 -14.24 -8.32
CA THR A 15 8.56 -13.85 -7.09
C THR A 15 7.89 -12.49 -7.29
N ALA A 16 7.02 -12.39 -8.30
CA ALA A 16 6.05 -11.30 -8.36
C ALA A 16 5.05 -11.55 -7.22
N PHE A 17 5.26 -10.88 -6.09
CA PHE A 17 4.39 -11.02 -4.92
C PHE A 17 3.06 -10.33 -5.20
N GLN A 18 2.06 -11.10 -5.63
CA GLN A 18 0.69 -10.62 -5.77
C GLN A 18 -0.09 -10.94 -4.49
N PHE A 19 -0.84 -9.96 -3.97
CA PHE A 19 -1.73 -10.22 -2.85
C PHE A 19 -2.98 -10.93 -3.32
N HIS A 20 -3.38 -12.00 -2.64
CA HIS A 20 -4.67 -12.64 -2.86
C HIS A 20 -5.70 -11.98 -1.94
N VAL A 21 -6.57 -11.13 -2.50
CA VAL A 21 -7.56 -10.37 -1.75
C VAL A 21 -8.93 -10.55 -2.40
N GLU A 22 -9.97 -10.71 -1.57
CA GLU A 22 -11.33 -10.78 -2.07
C GLU A 22 -11.72 -9.50 -2.83
N PHE A 23 -12.39 -9.66 -3.97
CA PHE A 23 -12.83 -8.54 -4.80
C PHE A 23 -13.69 -7.53 -4.03
N SER A 24 -14.48 -8.00 -3.05
CA SER A 24 -15.32 -7.14 -2.21
C SER A 24 -14.52 -6.16 -1.34
N TYR A 25 -13.24 -6.45 -1.04
CA TYR A 25 -12.37 -5.55 -0.29
C TYR A 25 -11.82 -4.47 -1.21
N ILE A 26 -11.40 -4.84 -2.43
CA ILE A 26 -10.90 -3.91 -3.44
C ILE A 26 -11.99 -2.88 -3.79
N GLN A 27 -13.23 -3.31 -4.00
CA GLN A 27 -14.36 -2.40 -4.23
C GLN A 27 -14.60 -1.45 -3.05
N SER A 28 -14.52 -1.97 -1.82
CA SER A 28 -14.65 -1.15 -0.62
C SER A 28 -13.56 -0.08 -0.56
N TRP A 29 -12.30 -0.45 -0.82
CA TRP A 29 -11.19 0.49 -0.78
C TRP A 29 -11.28 1.54 -1.89
N GLU A 30 -11.70 1.16 -3.10
CA GLU A 30 -11.96 2.10 -4.19
C GLU A 30 -12.98 3.16 -3.78
N HIS A 31 -14.06 2.74 -3.12
CA HIS A 31 -15.08 3.64 -2.61
C HIS A 31 -14.55 4.54 -1.49
N THR A 32 -13.79 3.98 -0.54
CA THR A 32 -13.17 4.74 0.56
C THR A 32 -12.24 5.84 0.06
N ILE A 33 -11.47 5.59 -1.01
CA ILE A 33 -10.52 6.57 -1.54
C ILE A 33 -11.16 7.54 -2.55
N ALA A 34 -12.34 7.22 -3.10
CA ALA A 34 -12.97 7.98 -4.17
C ALA A 34 -13.10 9.50 -3.88
N PRO A 35 -13.46 9.96 -2.67
CA PRO A 35 -13.61 11.39 -2.38
C PRO A 35 -12.32 12.20 -2.51
N VAL A 36 -11.16 11.56 -2.36
CA VAL A 36 -9.84 12.21 -2.29
C VAL A 36 -8.90 11.76 -3.41
N ARG A 37 -9.31 10.77 -4.21
CA ARG A 37 -8.48 10.13 -5.24
C ARG A 37 -7.93 11.12 -6.24
N ASP A 38 -8.78 11.93 -6.87
CA ASP A 38 -8.37 12.79 -7.99
C ASP A 38 -7.39 13.89 -7.53
N GLN A 39 -7.62 14.42 -6.33
CA GLN A 39 -6.68 15.32 -5.68
C GLN A 39 -5.33 14.62 -5.46
N CYS A 40 -5.33 13.42 -4.85
CA CYS A 40 -4.09 12.71 -4.56
C CYS A 40 -3.36 12.19 -5.80
N LEU A 41 -4.06 11.83 -6.88
CA LEU A 41 -3.45 11.53 -8.18
C LEU A 41 -2.69 12.75 -8.71
N THR A 42 -3.31 13.93 -8.65
CA THR A 42 -2.71 15.19 -9.09
C THR A 42 -1.48 15.56 -8.27
N GLU A 43 -1.57 15.52 -6.93
CA GLU A 43 -0.45 15.87 -6.04
C GLU A 43 0.73 14.91 -6.15
N SER A 44 0.44 13.62 -6.29
CA SER A 44 1.47 12.59 -6.42
C SER A 44 2.06 12.50 -7.83
N ARG A 45 1.37 13.05 -8.83
CA ARG A 45 1.63 12.84 -10.27
C ARG A 45 1.57 11.36 -10.66
N LEU A 46 0.75 10.59 -9.94
CA LEU A 46 0.52 9.19 -10.27
C LEU A 46 -0.46 9.12 -11.44
N ASP A 47 -0.10 8.34 -12.45
CA ASP A 47 -1.01 8.04 -13.54
C ASP A 47 -2.19 7.20 -13.04
N ARG A 48 -3.40 7.55 -13.49
CA ARG A 48 -4.63 6.88 -13.05
C ARG A 48 -4.64 5.40 -13.41
N GLN A 49 -4.10 5.02 -14.57
CA GLN A 49 -4.04 3.63 -14.98
C GLN A 49 -3.15 2.82 -14.05
N VAL A 50 -2.02 3.38 -13.61
CA VAL A 50 -1.13 2.72 -12.64
C VAL A 50 -1.84 2.41 -11.31
N LEU A 51 -2.72 3.30 -10.84
CA LEU A 51 -3.55 3.01 -9.66
C LEU A 51 -4.50 1.83 -9.90
N TYR A 52 -5.22 1.84 -11.01
CA TYR A 52 -6.19 0.78 -11.31
C TYR A 52 -5.53 -0.56 -11.57
N ASP A 53 -4.41 -0.58 -12.29
CA ASP A 53 -3.62 -1.79 -12.50
C ASP A 53 -3.15 -2.35 -11.16
N ALA A 54 -2.66 -1.50 -10.25
CA ALA A 54 -2.22 -1.94 -8.93
C ALA A 54 -3.36 -2.52 -8.07
N LEU A 55 -4.54 -1.91 -8.10
CA LEU A 55 -5.71 -2.42 -7.38
C LEU A 55 -6.27 -3.71 -7.98
N PHE A 56 -6.27 -3.84 -9.31
CA PHE A 56 -6.83 -5.00 -10.00
C PHE A 56 -5.90 -6.21 -9.97
N THR A 57 -4.60 -5.98 -10.18
CA THR A 57 -3.58 -7.04 -10.17
C THR A 57 -3.04 -7.34 -8.77
N MET A 58 -3.38 -6.48 -7.80
CA MET A 58 -2.83 -6.53 -6.44
C MET A 58 -1.30 -6.51 -6.42
N ASP A 59 -0.69 -5.84 -7.39
CA ASP A 59 0.75 -5.55 -7.47
C ASP A 59 0.97 -4.04 -7.27
N PHE A 60 1.42 -3.65 -6.08
CA PHE A 60 1.62 -2.25 -5.72
C PHE A 60 3.04 -1.80 -6.07
N PRO A 61 3.21 -0.90 -7.06
CA PRO A 61 4.53 -0.49 -7.51
C PRO A 61 5.26 0.30 -6.44
N GLU A 62 6.56 0.05 -6.33
CA GLU A 62 7.43 0.68 -5.33
C GLU A 62 7.94 2.07 -5.75
N THR A 63 7.27 2.70 -6.72
CA THR A 63 7.65 4.01 -7.27
C THR A 63 7.42 5.13 -6.26
N ARG A 64 8.08 6.26 -6.49
CA ARG A 64 7.99 7.43 -5.61
C ARG A 64 6.57 8.03 -5.63
N GLU A 65 5.96 8.03 -6.81
CA GLU A 65 4.63 8.56 -7.12
C GLU A 65 3.57 7.75 -6.37
N PHE A 66 3.63 6.41 -6.46
CA PHE A 66 2.69 5.54 -5.75
C PHE A 66 2.80 5.66 -4.23
N LYS A 67 4.02 5.69 -3.69
CA LYS A 67 4.28 5.92 -2.26
C LYS A 67 3.72 7.27 -1.78
N ARG A 68 3.81 8.31 -2.62
CA ARG A 68 3.24 9.63 -2.32
C ARG A 68 1.72 9.62 -2.38
N PHE A 69 1.15 8.97 -3.38
CA PHE A 69 -0.30 8.77 -3.50
C PHE A 69 -0.86 8.12 -2.23
N SER A 70 -0.28 6.99 -1.79
CA SER A 70 -0.69 6.30 -0.56
C SER A 70 -0.65 7.22 0.68
N SER A 71 0.41 8.01 0.81
CA SER A 71 0.56 8.97 1.91
C SER A 71 -0.48 10.09 1.87
N CYS A 72 -0.81 10.59 0.68
CA CYS A 72 -1.81 11.63 0.49
C CYS A 72 -3.20 11.13 0.92
N ILE A 73 -3.60 9.95 0.43
CA ILE A 73 -4.87 9.31 0.78
C ILE A 73 -5.01 9.16 2.29
N TRP A 74 -4.02 8.56 2.94
CA TRP A 74 -4.07 8.33 4.39
C TRP A 74 -4.08 9.63 5.21
N SER A 75 -3.46 10.69 4.71
CA SER A 75 -3.49 12.00 5.37
C SER A 75 -4.88 12.63 5.27
N HIS A 76 -5.46 12.66 4.06
CA HIS A 76 -6.76 13.27 3.82
C HIS A 76 -7.92 12.52 4.49
N LEU A 77 -7.82 11.19 4.59
CA LEU A 77 -8.80 10.38 5.30
C LEU A 77 -8.62 10.43 6.83
N GLY A 78 -7.57 11.08 7.33
CA GLY A 78 -7.29 11.15 8.77
C GLY A 78 -6.78 9.84 9.38
N TYR A 79 -6.36 8.89 8.55
CA TYR A 79 -5.67 7.67 8.98
C TYR A 79 -4.24 7.94 9.41
N TYR A 80 -3.64 9.03 8.93
CA TYR A 80 -2.29 9.43 9.25
C TYR A 80 -2.21 10.92 9.58
N ASN A 81 -1.51 11.24 10.67
CA ASN A 81 -1.20 12.61 11.04
C ASN A 81 0.28 12.91 10.71
N SER A 82 0.49 13.83 9.76
CA SER A 82 1.84 14.19 9.29
C SER A 82 2.67 14.94 10.34
N THR A 83 2.03 15.68 11.24
CA THR A 83 2.69 16.43 12.33
C THR A 83 3.24 15.48 13.39
N THR A 84 2.43 14.54 13.87
CA THR A 84 2.83 13.61 14.93
C THR A 84 3.50 12.34 14.39
N ARG A 85 3.43 12.13 13.07
CA ARG A 85 3.81 10.89 12.37
C ARG A 85 3.10 9.64 12.90
N LYS A 86 1.92 9.77 13.50
CA LYS A 86 1.13 8.64 14.02
C LYS A 86 -0.01 8.28 13.07
N ILE A 87 -0.41 7.01 13.10
CA ILE A 87 -1.64 6.55 12.46
C ILE A 87 -2.81 6.59 13.45
N ASN A 88 -4.04 6.64 12.94
CA ASN A 88 -5.26 6.39 13.69
C ASN A 88 -5.71 4.95 13.45
N ALA A 89 -5.16 4.01 14.23
CA ALA A 89 -5.41 2.58 14.05
C ALA A 89 -6.88 2.19 14.25
N GLU A 90 -7.57 2.85 15.18
CA GLU A 90 -9.00 2.63 15.43
C GLU A 90 -9.83 3.00 14.20
N LYS A 91 -9.61 4.19 13.64
CA LYS A 91 -10.32 4.63 12.43
C LYS A 91 -10.01 3.71 11.23
N ILE A 92 -8.76 3.28 11.09
CA ILE A 92 -8.38 2.31 10.05
C ILE A 92 -9.15 0.99 10.23
N GLY A 93 -9.20 0.45 11.44
CA GLY A 93 -9.93 -0.80 11.73
C GLY A 93 -11.44 -0.71 11.55
N GLN A 94 -12.01 0.51 11.60
CA GLN A 94 -13.44 0.76 11.38
C GLN A 94 -13.78 0.97 9.89
N GLU A 95 -12.92 1.68 9.16
CA GLU A 95 -13.24 2.17 7.80
C GLU A 95 -12.57 1.37 6.68
N VAL A 96 -11.45 0.69 6.95
CA VAL A 96 -10.71 -0.07 5.95
C VAL A 96 -11.07 -1.55 6.05
N LYS A 97 -11.95 -2.00 5.16
CA LYS A 97 -12.39 -3.40 5.11
C LYS A 97 -11.19 -4.36 5.02
N GLY A 98 -11.18 -5.39 5.88
CA GLY A 98 -10.09 -6.36 6.02
C GLY A 98 -9.04 -5.96 7.07
N PHE A 99 -8.92 -4.69 7.44
CA PHE A 99 -8.02 -4.26 8.50
C PHE A 99 -8.73 -4.33 9.85
N THR A 100 -8.03 -4.84 10.85
CA THR A 100 -8.42 -4.68 12.26
C THR A 100 -7.54 -3.61 12.90
N THR A 101 -7.99 -3.03 14.01
CA THR A 101 -7.17 -2.09 14.82
C THR A 101 -5.81 -2.72 15.15
N ARG A 102 -5.80 -4.01 15.54
CA ARG A 102 -4.59 -4.75 15.84
C ARG A 102 -3.64 -4.86 14.64
N ILE A 103 -4.14 -5.21 13.45
CA ILE A 103 -3.33 -5.28 12.23
C ILE A 103 -2.70 -3.91 11.94
N ALA A 104 -3.48 -2.84 12.06
CA ALA A 104 -3.00 -1.47 11.84
C ALA A 104 -1.88 -1.08 12.82
N GLU A 105 -2.05 -1.39 14.12
CA GLU A 105 -1.05 -1.14 15.16
C GLU A 105 0.23 -1.94 14.94
N ASP A 106 0.11 -3.24 14.65
CA ASP A 106 1.24 -4.13 14.42
C ASP A 106 2.08 -3.65 13.23
N CYS A 107 1.42 -3.32 12.11
CA CYS A 107 2.09 -2.82 10.91
C CYS A 107 2.70 -1.43 11.11
N TYR A 108 2.05 -0.56 11.88
CA TYR A 108 2.65 0.72 12.26
C TYR A 108 3.90 0.52 13.11
N ASN A 109 3.86 -0.36 14.11
CA ASN A 109 5.02 -0.63 14.96
C ASN A 109 6.21 -1.19 14.17
N GLU A 110 5.94 -2.02 13.16
CA GLU A 110 6.95 -2.59 12.27
C GLU A 110 7.63 -1.55 11.35
N HIS A 111 6.93 -0.47 11.01
CA HIS A 111 7.39 0.47 9.97
C HIS A 111 7.51 1.94 10.41
N LYS A 112 7.14 2.30 11.64
CA LYS A 112 7.18 3.70 12.15
C LYS A 112 8.56 4.36 12.07
N THR A 113 9.63 3.57 12.06
CA THR A 113 11.03 4.04 11.97
C THR A 113 11.48 4.38 10.55
N LYS A 114 10.69 4.09 9.51
CA LYS A 114 11.05 4.43 8.12
C LYS A 114 11.22 5.94 7.99
N ARG A 115 12.34 6.39 7.39
CA ARG A 115 12.70 7.83 7.36
C ARG A 115 11.63 8.73 6.74
N SER A 116 11.04 8.35 5.61
CA SER A 116 9.99 9.15 4.96
C SER A 116 8.59 8.67 5.30
N ALA A 117 7.68 9.63 5.51
CA ALA A 117 6.25 9.35 5.71
C ALA A 117 5.67 8.51 4.56
N CYS A 118 5.99 8.84 3.32
CA CYS A 118 5.50 8.10 2.16
C CYS A 118 5.94 6.64 2.15
N LYS A 119 7.21 6.35 2.52
CA LYS A 119 7.67 4.95 2.62
C LYS A 119 6.99 4.25 3.79
N MET A 120 6.92 4.91 4.93
CA MET A 120 6.26 4.37 6.13
C MET A 120 4.82 3.94 5.81
N ILE A 121 3.99 4.85 5.30
CA ILE A 121 2.58 4.57 4.99
C ILE A 121 2.46 3.45 3.94
N PHE A 122 3.24 3.51 2.86
CA PHE A 122 3.20 2.47 1.84
C PHE A 122 3.50 1.07 2.40
N TYR A 123 4.50 0.93 3.25
CA TYR A 123 4.81 -0.37 3.86
C TYR A 123 3.80 -0.78 4.93
N ILE A 124 3.19 0.16 5.67
CA ILE A 124 2.07 -0.15 6.57
C ILE A 124 0.89 -0.73 5.78
N ILE A 125 0.54 -0.14 4.64
CA ILE A 125 -0.52 -0.66 3.76
C ILE A 125 -0.17 -2.07 3.28
N LYS A 126 1.03 -2.28 2.73
CA LYS A 126 1.47 -3.61 2.27
C LYS A 126 1.45 -4.65 3.40
N CYS A 127 1.97 -4.30 4.57
CA CYS A 127 1.94 -5.16 5.75
C CYS A 127 0.50 -5.49 6.16
N GLY A 128 -0.39 -4.51 6.15
CA GLY A 128 -1.79 -4.72 6.51
C GLY A 128 -2.45 -5.70 5.56
N ILE A 129 -2.28 -5.50 4.25
CA ILE A 129 -2.80 -6.40 3.22
C ILE A 129 -2.24 -7.83 3.36
N GLN A 130 -0.98 -7.99 3.77
CA GLN A 130 -0.36 -9.30 4.03
C GLN A 130 -0.95 -10.04 5.23
N LYS A 131 -1.49 -9.31 6.21
CA LYS A 131 -1.97 -9.86 7.49
C LYS A 131 -3.49 -10.02 7.55
N MET A 132 -4.21 -9.67 6.50
CA MET A 132 -5.67 -9.88 6.39
C MET A 132 -6.01 -11.34 6.14
#